data_AF-A0A5C3KC88-F1
#
_entry.id   AF-A0A5C3KC88-F1
#
_cell.length_a   1.000
_cell.length_b   1.000
_cell.length_c   1.000
_cell.angle_alpha   90.00
_cell.angle_beta   90.00
_cell.angle_gamma   90.00
#
_symmetry.space_group_name_H-M   'P 1'
#
loop_
_entity.id
_entity.type
_entity.pdbx_description
1 polymer ?
#
loop_
_entity_poly.entity_id
_entity_poly.type
_entity_poly.pdbx_seq_one_letter_code
_entity_poly.pdbx_strand_id
1 'polypeptide(L)'
;LPSWINPAPRNWGTTERGKLSADNWRTLCTIHLPVTLIRLWHSGTEQVKNLLRNFMDLASAVRLAHMKTTSPKQIAMYDAYMKQYLQGIMELFPDQPLRPSHHMAMHISDCMERFGPTHAQNGGWFERYILFFHSLNTNLHRGALCPELAKFVAKF
;
A
#
# COMPACT_ATOMS: atom_id res chain seq x y z
N LEU A 1 14.43 6.22 -10.82
CA LEU A 1 13.40 5.14 -10.80
C LEU A 1 12.99 4.87 -12.23
N PRO A 2 12.62 3.63 -12.60
CA PRO A 2 12.01 3.34 -13.89
C PRO A 2 10.82 4.26 -14.17
N SER A 3 10.57 4.60 -15.44
CA SER A 3 9.55 5.58 -15.85
C SER A 3 8.11 5.17 -15.49
N TRP A 4 7.85 3.87 -15.30
CA TRP A 4 6.54 3.33 -14.92
C TRP A 4 6.27 3.33 -13.41
N ILE A 5 7.18 3.84 -12.59
CA ILE A 5 6.97 3.99 -11.14
C ILE A 5 6.71 5.46 -10.85
N ASN A 6 5.56 5.77 -10.24
CA ASN A 6 5.30 7.11 -9.74
C ASN A 6 6.24 7.41 -8.57
N PRO A 7 7.15 8.39 -8.71
CA PRO A 7 8.08 8.73 -7.65
C PRO A 7 7.32 9.29 -6.44
N ALA A 8 7.84 9.02 -5.24
CA ALA A 8 7.39 9.75 -4.07
C ALA A 8 7.71 11.26 -4.26
N PRO A 9 6.84 12.17 -3.80
CA PRO A 9 7.09 13.61 -3.90
C PRO A 9 8.38 13.98 -3.20
N ARG A 10 9.17 14.91 -3.74
CA ARG A 10 10.44 15.33 -3.09
C ARG A 10 10.21 16.03 -1.75
N ASN A 11 9.13 16.79 -1.62
CA ASN A 11 8.73 17.52 -0.41
C ASN A 11 7.75 16.71 0.46
N TRP A 12 7.85 15.37 0.44
CA TRP A 12 7.06 14.55 1.35
C TRP A 12 7.42 14.85 2.81
N GLY A 13 6.41 14.91 3.70
CA GLY A 13 6.61 15.27 5.11
C GLY A 13 6.59 16.77 5.41
N THR A 14 6.47 17.65 4.40
CA THR A 14 6.24 19.09 4.62
C THR A 14 4.75 19.41 4.71
N THR A 15 4.40 20.48 5.41
CA THR A 15 3.02 20.98 5.55
C THR A 15 2.43 21.40 4.20
N GLU A 16 3.24 21.92 3.29
CA GLU A 16 2.83 22.39 1.96
C GLU A 16 2.28 21.28 1.06
N ARG A 17 2.79 20.04 1.19
CA ARG A 17 2.45 18.94 0.27
C ARG A 17 1.08 18.31 0.56
N GLY A 18 0.62 18.40 1.80
CA GLY A 18 -0.57 17.69 2.24
C GLY A 18 -0.40 16.16 2.23
N LYS A 19 -1.48 15.44 1.91
CA LYS A 19 -1.54 13.96 2.04
C LYS A 19 -0.80 13.25 0.91
N LEU A 20 -0.08 12.18 1.25
CA LEU A 20 0.45 11.24 0.26
C LEU A 20 -0.64 10.26 -0.19
N SER A 21 -0.67 9.94 -1.48
CA SER A 21 -1.51 8.86 -2.00
C SER A 21 -0.98 7.49 -1.56
N ALA A 22 -1.82 6.46 -1.63
CA ALA A 22 -1.41 5.09 -1.35
C ALA A 22 -0.22 4.63 -2.21
N ASP A 23 -0.20 5.00 -3.50
CA ASP A 23 0.90 4.65 -4.39
C ASP A 23 2.19 5.41 -4.03
N ASN A 24 2.10 6.67 -3.57
CA ASN A 24 3.27 7.38 -3.06
C ASN A 24 3.83 6.74 -1.79
N TRP A 25 2.97 6.33 -0.85
CA TRP A 25 3.38 5.58 0.34
C TRP A 25 4.06 4.27 -0.02
N ARG A 26 3.51 3.53 -1.00
CA ARG A 26 4.10 2.29 -1.50
C ARG A 26 5.51 2.50 -2.05
N THR A 27 5.70 3.48 -2.95
CA THR A 27 7.03 3.80 -3.51
C THR A 27 8.01 4.23 -2.43
N LEU A 28 7.55 5.06 -1.48
CA LEU A 28 8.38 5.52 -0.36
C LEU A 28 8.86 4.35 0.50
N CYS A 29 7.94 3.50 0.96
CA CYS A 29 8.23 2.43 1.91
C CYS A 29 8.94 1.22 1.29
N THR A 30 8.79 0.97 -0.02
CA THR A 30 9.37 -0.23 -0.66
C THR A 30 10.64 0.06 -1.46
N ILE A 31 10.94 1.33 -1.75
CA ILE A 31 12.13 1.70 -2.54
C ILE A 31 13.00 2.71 -1.79
N HIS A 32 12.46 3.88 -1.45
CA HIS A 32 13.26 4.96 -0.88
C HIS A 32 13.73 4.66 0.54
N LEU A 33 12.82 4.23 1.42
CA LEU A 33 13.14 3.93 2.81
C LEU A 33 14.10 2.74 2.96
N PRO A 34 13.93 1.58 2.29
CA PRO A 34 14.92 0.50 2.37
C PRO A 34 16.33 0.96 2.00
N VAL A 35 16.48 1.69 0.89
CA VAL A 35 17.80 2.21 0.45
C VAL A 35 18.38 3.18 1.48
N THR A 36 17.55 4.09 2.01
CA THR A 36 17.99 5.13 2.95
C THR A 36 18.34 4.53 4.30
N LEU A 37 17.45 3.72 4.87
CA LEU A 37 17.62 3.11 6.18
C LEU A 37 18.77 2.11 6.18
N ILE A 38 18.94 1.28 5.14
CA ILE A 38 20.13 0.40 5.04
C ILE A 38 21.41 1.25 5.09
N ARG A 39 21.50 2.30 4.27
CA ARG A 39 22.70 3.16 4.24
C ARG A 39 22.98 3.84 5.58
N LEU A 40 21.95 4.26 6.32
CA LEU A 40 22.13 4.95 7.60
C LEU A 40 22.36 4.00 8.77
N TRP A 41 21.73 2.81 8.75
CA TRP A 41 21.55 1.97 9.94
C TRP A 41 22.33 0.65 9.88
N HIS A 42 22.94 0.27 8.75
CA HIS A 42 23.67 -0.99 8.63
C HIS A 42 24.82 -1.14 9.64
N SER A 43 25.50 -0.03 9.97
CA SER A 43 26.61 0.02 10.95
C SER A 43 26.20 0.67 12.27
N GLY A 44 24.90 0.75 12.55
CA GLY A 44 24.37 1.29 13.80
C GLY A 44 24.53 0.32 14.98
N THR A 45 23.97 0.71 16.12
CA THR A 45 23.85 -0.17 17.30
C THR A 45 22.93 -1.36 16.99
N GLU A 46 22.99 -2.42 17.81
CA GLU A 46 22.09 -3.58 17.63
C GLU A 46 20.61 -3.19 17.67
N GLN A 47 20.24 -2.22 18.52
CA GLN A 47 18.86 -1.70 18.55
C GLN A 47 18.44 -1.11 17.20
N VAL A 48 19.32 -0.31 16.57
CA VAL A 48 19.07 0.30 15.26
C VAL A 48 19.04 -0.74 14.15
N LYS A 49 19.86 -1.79 14.23
CA LYS A 49 19.81 -2.93 13.30
C LYS A 49 18.52 -3.74 13.46
N ASN A 50 18.01 -3.90 14.67
CA ASN A 50 16.74 -4.59 14.90
C ASN A 50 15.57 -3.79 14.33
N LEU A 51 15.57 -2.46 14.49
CA LEU A 51 14.61 -1.57 13.82
C LEU A 51 14.67 -1.70 12.30
N LEU A 52 15.89 -1.72 11.73
CA LEU A 52 16.07 -1.93 10.30
C LEU A 52 15.52 -3.29 9.84
N ARG A 53 15.86 -4.37 10.54
CA ARG A 53 15.41 -5.73 10.22
C ARG A 53 13.89 -5.82 10.23
N ASN A 54 13.27 -5.34 11.31
CA ASN A 54 11.81 -5.29 11.44
C ASN A 54 11.16 -4.50 10.29
N PHE A 55 11.74 -3.35 9.91
CA PHE A 55 11.25 -2.59 8.75
C PHE A 55 11.41 -3.35 7.43
N MET A 56 12.51 -4.09 7.24
CA MET A 56 12.74 -4.89 6.05
C MET A 56 11.75 -6.07 5.92
N ASP A 57 11.33 -6.66 7.04
CA ASP A 57 10.28 -7.68 7.05
C ASP A 57 8.95 -7.09 6.56
N LEU A 58 8.57 -5.91 7.08
CA LEU A 58 7.40 -5.16 6.58
C LEU A 58 7.50 -4.84 5.08
N ALA A 59 8.63 -4.26 4.65
CA ALA A 59 8.83 -3.87 3.25
C ALA A 59 8.75 -5.10 2.31
N SER A 60 9.25 -6.26 2.76
CA SER A 60 9.19 -7.52 2.03
C SER A 60 7.76 -8.05 1.92
N ALA A 61 7.00 -8.04 3.02
CA ALA A 61 5.58 -8.41 3.04
C ALA A 61 4.76 -7.50 2.11
N VAL A 62 4.93 -6.17 2.20
CA VAL A 62 4.24 -5.21 1.34
C VAL A 62 4.57 -5.44 -0.13
N ARG A 63 5.83 -5.72 -0.46
CA ARG A 63 6.24 -6.03 -1.84
C ARG A 63 5.50 -7.26 -2.37
N LEU A 64 5.43 -8.35 -1.60
CA LEU A 64 4.75 -9.58 -1.98
C LEU A 64 3.25 -9.34 -2.19
N ALA A 65 2.60 -8.64 -1.25
CA ALA A 65 1.17 -8.34 -1.34
C ALA A 65 0.79 -7.52 -2.58
N HIS A 66 1.71 -6.71 -3.11
CA HIS A 66 1.48 -5.86 -4.29
C HIS A 66 1.94 -6.47 -5.62
N MET A 67 2.39 -7.73 -5.63
CA MET A 67 2.72 -8.41 -6.88
C MET A 67 1.46 -8.65 -7.72
N LYS A 68 1.62 -8.62 -9.06
CA LYS A 68 0.52 -8.87 -10.00
C LYS A 68 0.14 -10.35 -10.11
N THR A 69 0.97 -11.22 -9.56
CA THR A 69 0.76 -12.67 -9.52
C THR A 69 1.03 -13.14 -8.10
N THR A 70 0.33 -14.20 -7.70
CA THR A 70 0.52 -14.86 -6.42
C THR A 70 0.75 -16.35 -6.64
N SER A 71 1.39 -16.99 -5.68
CA SER A 71 1.67 -18.42 -5.65
C SER A 71 1.69 -18.87 -4.19
N PRO A 72 1.46 -20.17 -3.92
CA PRO A 72 1.49 -20.68 -2.54
C PRO A 72 2.77 -20.32 -1.79
N LYS A 73 3.93 -20.33 -2.50
CA LYS A 73 5.21 -19.91 -1.93
C LYS A 73 5.22 -18.43 -1.55
N GLN A 74 4.69 -17.55 -2.39
CA GLN A 74 4.62 -16.11 -2.09
C GLN A 74 3.69 -15.82 -0.92
N ILE A 75 2.57 -16.53 -0.82
CA ILE A 75 1.62 -16.43 0.30
C ILE A 75 2.30 -16.85 1.60
N ALA A 76 2.98 -18.00 1.61
CA ALA A 76 3.72 -18.47 2.78
C ALA A 76 4.85 -17.50 3.20
N MET A 77 5.58 -16.93 2.24
CA MET A 77 6.60 -15.91 2.52
C MET A 77 5.98 -14.64 3.10
N TYR A 78 4.84 -14.19 2.56
CA TYR A 78 4.12 -13.04 3.09
C TYR A 78 3.77 -13.25 4.57
N ASP A 79 3.16 -14.39 4.91
CA ASP A 79 2.81 -14.73 6.30
C ASP A 79 4.02 -14.76 7.21
N ALA A 80 5.13 -15.35 6.75
CA ALA A 80 6.35 -15.43 7.53
C ALA A 80 6.90 -14.04 7.85
N TYR A 81 7.04 -13.17 6.85
CA TYR A 81 7.49 -11.79 7.05
C TYR A 81 6.53 -11.00 7.92
N MET A 82 5.22 -11.20 7.75
CA MET A 82 4.23 -10.44 8.51
C MET A 82 4.25 -10.82 9.99
N LYS A 83 4.39 -12.11 10.30
CA LYS A 83 4.58 -12.61 11.68
C LYS A 83 5.86 -12.05 12.32
N GLN A 84 6.98 -12.10 11.60
CA GLN A 84 8.27 -11.58 12.09
C GLN A 84 8.19 -10.09 12.41
N TYR A 85 7.59 -9.29 11.53
CA TYR A 85 7.38 -7.86 11.78
C TYR A 85 6.50 -7.60 13.01
N LEU A 86 5.40 -8.34 13.20
CA LEU A 86 4.51 -8.11 14.34
C LEU A 86 5.18 -8.52 15.66
N GLN A 87 5.93 -9.62 15.67
CA GLN A 87 6.76 -10.00 16.81
C GLN A 87 7.80 -8.93 17.12
N GLY A 88 8.52 -8.44 16.10
CA GLY A 88 9.50 -7.38 16.27
C GLY A 88 8.90 -6.07 16.75
N ILE A 89 7.68 -5.70 16.34
CA ILE A 89 6.97 -4.55 16.93
C ILE A 89 6.73 -4.72 18.42
N MET A 90 6.25 -5.89 18.85
CA MET A 90 5.96 -6.16 20.26
C MET A 90 7.23 -6.11 21.12
N GLU A 91 8.36 -6.55 20.57
CA GLU A 91 9.67 -6.51 21.25
C GLU A 91 10.29 -5.12 21.26
N LEU A 92 10.23 -4.39 20.14
CA LEU A 92 10.86 -3.07 19.98
C LEU A 92 10.06 -1.94 20.62
N PHE A 93 8.74 -2.11 20.74
CA PHE A 93 7.81 -1.10 21.25
C PHE A 93 6.79 -1.73 22.23
N PRO A 94 7.24 -2.24 23.39
CA PRO A 94 6.38 -3.00 24.32
C PRO A 94 5.21 -2.17 24.86
N ASP A 95 5.34 -0.84 24.91
CA ASP A 95 4.30 0.07 25.39
C ASP A 95 3.26 0.44 24.32
N GLN A 96 3.42 -0.02 23.08
CA GLN A 96 2.52 0.30 21.97
C GLN A 96 1.65 -0.91 21.62
N PRO A 97 0.32 -0.85 21.86
CA PRO A 97 -0.57 -1.94 21.51
C PRO A 97 -0.66 -2.12 19.99
N LEU A 98 -0.83 -3.36 19.55
CA LEU A 98 -1.11 -3.64 18.14
C LEU A 98 -2.45 -3.00 17.74
N ARG A 99 -2.45 -2.33 16.59
CA ARG A 99 -3.63 -1.68 16.02
C ARG A 99 -4.48 -2.70 15.25
N PRO A 100 -5.79 -2.48 15.08
CA PRO A 100 -6.63 -3.30 14.22
C PRO A 100 -6.06 -3.46 12.80
N SER A 101 -5.37 -2.43 12.27
CA SER A 101 -4.69 -2.53 10.97
C SER A 101 -3.62 -3.61 10.90
N HIS A 102 -2.92 -3.90 12.01
CA HIS A 102 -1.95 -4.99 12.09
C HIS A 102 -2.63 -6.35 11.97
N HIS A 103 -3.77 -6.52 12.64
CA HIS A 103 -4.59 -7.72 12.53
C HIS A 103 -5.15 -7.88 11.12
N MET A 104 -5.68 -6.81 10.51
CA MET A 104 -6.18 -6.87 9.14
C MET A 104 -5.10 -7.25 8.12
N ALA A 105 -3.85 -6.82 8.34
CA ALA A 105 -2.73 -7.21 7.48
C ALA A 105 -2.49 -8.73 7.51
N MET A 106 -2.73 -9.41 8.65
CA MET A 106 -2.57 -10.86 8.76
C MET A 106 -3.55 -11.64 7.87
N HIS A 107 -4.67 -11.05 7.48
CA HIS A 107 -5.66 -11.68 6.59
C HIS A 107 -5.38 -11.49 5.10
N ILE A 108 -4.33 -10.74 4.73
CA ILE A 108 -4.01 -10.53 3.32
C ILE A 108 -3.59 -11.85 2.65
N SER A 109 -2.97 -12.78 3.36
CA SER A 109 -2.67 -14.13 2.85
C SER A 109 -3.92 -14.94 2.55
N ASP A 110 -4.90 -14.93 3.45
CA ASP A 110 -6.21 -15.57 3.23
C ASP A 110 -6.89 -15.01 1.97
N CYS A 111 -6.85 -13.69 1.80
CA CYS A 111 -7.37 -13.01 0.61
C CYS A 111 -6.59 -13.40 -0.65
N MET A 112 -5.26 -13.53 -0.56
CA MET A 112 -4.43 -13.96 -1.68
C MET A 112 -4.72 -15.39 -2.12
N GLU A 113 -4.96 -16.28 -1.16
CA GLU A 113 -5.29 -17.69 -1.42
C GLU A 113 -6.66 -17.82 -2.09
N ARG A 114 -7.68 -17.10 -1.60
CA ARG A 114 -9.07 -17.25 -2.06
C ARG A 114 -9.38 -16.49 -3.34
N PHE A 115 -8.81 -15.30 -3.49
CA PHE A 115 -9.21 -14.35 -4.53
C PHE A 115 -8.05 -13.96 -5.47
N GLY A 116 -6.87 -14.55 -5.27
CA GLY A 116 -5.69 -14.27 -6.10
C GLY A 116 -4.95 -12.98 -5.70
N PRO A 117 -4.21 -12.34 -6.61
CA PRO A 117 -3.36 -11.19 -6.26
C PRO A 117 -4.16 -9.99 -5.71
N THR A 118 -3.67 -9.35 -4.64
CA THR A 118 -4.32 -8.19 -3.99
C THR A 118 -4.65 -7.05 -4.95
N HIS A 119 -3.82 -6.85 -5.99
CA HIS A 119 -4.06 -5.83 -7.01
C HIS A 119 -5.41 -6.00 -7.71
N ALA A 120 -5.90 -7.23 -7.89
CA ALA A 120 -7.18 -7.51 -8.53
C ALA A 120 -8.38 -7.18 -7.62
N GLN A 121 -8.15 -7.01 -6.32
CA GLN A 121 -9.18 -6.88 -5.29
C GLN A 121 -9.20 -5.48 -4.66
N ASN A 122 -8.27 -4.60 -5.04
CA ASN A 122 -8.13 -3.32 -4.37
C ASN A 122 -9.28 -2.35 -4.69
N GLY A 123 -9.47 -1.37 -3.81
CA GLY A 123 -10.54 -0.37 -3.91
C GLY A 123 -10.41 0.59 -5.09
N GLY A 124 -9.27 0.61 -5.79
CA GLY A 124 -9.02 1.59 -6.85
C GLY A 124 -9.98 1.47 -8.03
N TRP A 125 -10.54 0.28 -8.26
CA TRP A 125 -11.62 0.11 -9.24
C TRP A 125 -12.88 0.82 -8.78
N PHE A 126 -13.35 0.58 -7.55
CA PHE A 126 -14.54 1.21 -6.99
C PHE A 126 -14.41 2.73 -6.85
N GLU A 127 -13.24 3.24 -6.41
CA GLU A 127 -12.98 4.67 -6.28
C GLU A 127 -13.16 5.41 -7.61
N ARG A 128 -12.77 4.82 -8.74
CA ARG A 128 -12.98 5.41 -10.07
C ARG A 128 -14.47 5.59 -10.36
N TYR A 129 -15.31 4.61 -10.01
CA TYR A 129 -16.76 4.71 -10.18
C TYR A 129 -17.38 5.70 -9.21
N ILE A 130 -16.93 5.76 -7.96
CA ILE A 130 -17.40 6.76 -6.99
C ILE A 130 -17.09 8.18 -7.49
N LEU A 131 -15.86 8.41 -7.96
CA LEU A 131 -15.48 9.70 -8.54
C LEU A 131 -16.31 10.04 -9.79
N PHE A 132 -16.58 9.04 -10.64
CA PHE A 132 -17.47 9.20 -11.77
C PHE A 132 -18.89 9.59 -11.31
N PHE A 133 -19.48 8.88 -10.36
CA PHE A 133 -20.81 9.19 -9.82
C PHE A 133 -20.88 10.59 -9.19
N HIS A 134 -19.84 11.02 -8.46
CA HIS A 134 -19.75 12.39 -7.94
C HIS A 134 -19.65 13.46 -9.04
N SER A 135 -19.15 13.11 -10.23
CA SER A 135 -19.10 14.04 -11.36
C SER A 135 -20.44 14.16 -12.10
N LEU A 136 -21.39 13.25 -11.86
CA LEU A 136 -22.71 13.30 -12.49
C LEU A 136 -23.55 14.40 -11.84
N ASN A 137 -24.15 15.24 -12.69
CA ASN A 137 -25.17 16.16 -12.23
C ASN A 137 -26.47 15.39 -11.93
N THR A 138 -26.84 15.24 -10.66
CA THR A 138 -28.07 14.55 -10.25
C THR A 138 -29.33 15.43 -10.40
N ASN A 139 -29.17 16.72 -10.73
CA ASN A 139 -30.27 17.68 -10.91
C ASN A 139 -30.79 17.75 -12.35
N LEU A 140 -30.56 16.72 -13.17
CA LEU A 140 -31.05 16.70 -14.54
C LEU A 140 -32.58 16.67 -14.58
N HIS A 141 -33.19 17.58 -15.35
CA HIS A 141 -34.60 17.51 -15.66
C HIS A 141 -34.92 16.25 -16.48
N ARG A 142 -36.12 15.68 -16.30
CA ARG A 142 -36.59 14.52 -17.07
C ARG A 142 -36.36 14.73 -18.57
N GLY A 143 -35.62 13.82 -19.20
CA GLY A 143 -35.31 13.84 -20.63
C GLY A 143 -33.98 14.48 -21.03
N ALA A 144 -33.23 15.07 -20.10
CA ALA A 144 -31.89 15.59 -20.40
C ALA A 144 -30.83 14.47 -20.44
N LEU A 145 -30.07 14.39 -21.52
CA LEU A 145 -28.90 13.51 -21.62
C LEU A 145 -27.79 14.02 -20.70
N CYS A 146 -27.21 13.12 -19.90
CA CYS A 146 -26.05 13.42 -19.05
C CYS A 146 -24.78 13.44 -19.93
N PRO A 147 -24.14 14.60 -20.16
CA PRO A 147 -22.95 14.70 -21.01
C PRO A 147 -21.75 13.93 -20.45
N GLU A 148 -21.68 13.77 -19.14
CA GLU A 148 -20.62 13.06 -18.43
C GLU A 148 -20.68 11.54 -18.65
N LEU A 149 -21.91 10.99 -18.76
CA LEU A 149 -22.14 9.59 -19.11
C LEU A 149 -21.59 9.25 -20.51
N ALA A 150 -21.81 10.15 -21.50
CA ALA A 150 -21.28 9.96 -22.85
C ALA A 150 -19.74 9.95 -22.88
N LYS A 151 -19.09 10.81 -22.07
CA LYS A 151 -17.62 10.87 -21.97
C LYS A 151 -17.01 9.67 -21.26
N PHE A 152 -17.72 9.05 -20.33
CA PHE A 152 -17.27 7.85 -19.62
C PHE A 152 -17.37 6.60 -20.48
N VAL A 153 -18.47 6.42 -21.22
CA VAL A 153 -18.63 5.29 -22.15
C VAL A 153 -17.56 5.30 -23.24
N ALA A 154 -17.16 6.49 -23.74
CA ALA A 154 -16.11 6.63 -24.75
C ALA A 154 -14.68 6.30 -24.26
N LYS A 155 -14.49 6.01 -22.96
CA LYS A 155 -13.19 5.67 -22.36
C LYS A 155 -12.96 4.15 -22.24
N PHE A 156 -13.93 3.34 -22.64
CA PHE A 156 -13.86 1.88 -22.74
C PHE A 156 -13.99 1.46 -24.20
#